data_AF-A0A3N1U3H0-F1
#
_entry.id   AF-A0A3N1U3H0-F1
#
_cell.length_a   1.000
_cell.length_b   1.000
_cell.length_c   1.000
_cell.angle_alpha   90.00
_cell.angle_beta   90.00
_cell.angle_gamma   90.00
#
_symmetry.space_group_name_H-M   'P 1'
#
loop_
_entity.id
_entity.type
_entity.pdbx_description
1 polymer ?
#
loop_
_entity_poly.entity_id
_entity_poly.type
_entity_poly.pdbx_seq_one_letter_code
_entity_poly.pdbx_strand_id
1 'polypeptide(L)' 'MTDRTQRVSDEQTLMTMRVSRDSGRTWEPQKTMRGTDDLPPLLTSAWPPCECHQCRAP' A
#
# COMPACT_ATOMS: atom_id res chain seq x y z
N MET A 1 -27.93 1.47 23.05
CA MET A 1 -27.17 1.08 21.84
C MET A 1 -26.19 2.21 21.56
N THR A 2 -24.92 2.06 21.94
CA THR A 2 -23.90 3.09 21.69
C THR A 2 -23.38 2.91 20.27
N ASP A 3 -23.58 3.92 19.42
CA ASP A 3 -23.03 3.99 18.08
C ASP A 3 -21.50 3.87 18.15
N ARG A 4 -20.96 2.83 17.51
CA ARG A 4 -19.55 2.44 17.59
C ARG A 4 -18.76 2.94 16.39
N THR A 5 -19.21 4.04 15.77
CA THR A 5 -18.50 4.69 14.67
C THR A 5 -17.37 5.54 15.24
N GLN A 6 -16.28 4.85 15.57
CA GLN A 6 -15.03 5.48 15.96
C GLN A 6 -14.51 6.25 14.73
N ARG A 7 -14.70 7.57 14.72
CA ARG A 7 -14.12 8.45 13.71
C ARG A 7 -12.62 8.24 13.74
N VAL A 8 -12.07 7.68 12.66
CA VAL A 8 -10.63 7.68 12.43
C VAL A 8 -10.21 9.15 12.49
N SER A 9 -9.39 9.51 13.48
CA SER A 9 -8.84 10.86 13.53
C SER A 9 -7.88 11.05 12.37
N ASP A 10 -7.85 12.22 11.77
CA ASP A 10 -7.02 12.59 10.62
C ASP A 10 -5.52 12.23 10.78
N GLU A 11 -5.00 12.29 12.01
CA GLU A 11 -3.62 11.95 12.36
C GLU A 11 -3.39 10.45 12.62
N GLN A 12 -4.42 9.61 12.54
CA GLN A 12 -4.31 8.19 12.80
C GLN A 12 -3.55 7.50 11.67
N THR A 13 -2.48 6.79 12.03
CA THR A 13 -1.83 5.84 11.13
C THR A 13 -2.84 4.75 10.77
N LEU A 14 -3.15 4.65 9.48
CA LEU A 14 -4.04 3.63 8.94
C LEU A 14 -3.28 2.36 8.59
N MET A 15 -2.11 2.52 7.97
CA MET A 15 -1.29 1.42 7.48
C MET A 15 0.20 1.78 7.57
N THR A 16 1.03 0.78 7.83
CA THR A 16 2.46 0.86 7.57
C THR A 16 2.83 -0.22 6.55
N MET A 17 3.75 0.11 5.66
CA MET A 17 4.18 -0.78 4.59
C MET A 17 5.69 -0.72 4.40
N ARG A 18 6.28 -1.86 4.11
CA ARG A 18 7.65 -1.99 3.62
C ARG A 18 7.62 -2.86 2.37
N VAL A 19 8.46 -2.52 1.39
CA VAL A 19 8.52 -3.26 0.12
C VAL A 19 9.88 -3.93 0.02
N SER A 20 9.86 -5.21 -0.34
CA SER A 20 11.05 -5.93 -0.76
C SER A 20 10.99 -6.17 -2.27
N ARG A 21 12.13 -6.04 -2.96
CA ARG A 21 12.28 -6.32 -4.39
C ARG A 21 13.14 -7.54 -4.67
N ASP A 22 13.60 -8.21 -3.63
CA ASP A 22 14.57 -9.31 -3.68
C ASP A 22 14.10 -10.51 -2.85
N SER A 23 12.80 -10.80 -2.91
CA SER A 23 12.16 -11.94 -2.23
C SER A 23 12.30 -11.91 -0.70
N GLY A 24 12.20 -10.72 -0.11
CA GLY A 24 12.20 -10.50 1.35
C GLY A 24 13.59 -10.42 1.98
N ARG A 25 14.67 -10.43 1.19
CA ARG A 25 16.05 -10.38 1.70
C ARG A 25 16.40 -9.00 2.22
N THR A 26 16.03 -7.96 1.48
CA THR A 26 16.15 -6.56 1.89
C THR A 26 14.80 -5.86 1.78
N TRP A 27 14.65 -4.82 2.58
CA TRP A 27 13.41 -4.08 2.72
C TRP A 27 13.70 -2.60 2.63
N GLU A 28 12.94 -1.90 1.77
CA GLU A 28 12.93 -0.45 1.72
C GLU A 28 12.52 0.16 3.08
N PRO A 29 12.79 1.46 3.29
CA PRO A 29 12.30 2.19 4.47
C PRO A 29 10.78 2.06 4.64
N GLN A 30 10.34 2.08 5.89
CA GLN A 30 8.91 2.04 6.21
C GLN A 30 8.19 3.28 5.67
N LYS A 31 7.09 3.03 4.97
CA LYS A 31 6.12 4.04 4.56
C LYS A 31 4.92 3.95 5.49
N THR A 32 4.45 5.11 5.95
CA THR A 32 3.27 5.24 6.81
C THR A 32 2.19 5.92 6.00
N MET A 33 0.97 5.37 6.00
CA MET A 33 -0.20 5.96 5.36
C MET A 33 -1.14 6.49 6.44
N ARG A 34 -1.57 7.74 6.30
CA ARG A 34 -2.51 8.44 7.18
C ARG A 34 -3.77 8.81 6.40
N GLY A 35 -4.87 9.05 7.12
CA GLY A 35 -6.13 9.46 6.50
C GLY A 35 -6.05 10.81 5.77
N THR A 36 -5.07 11.64 6.12
CA THR A 36 -4.80 12.97 5.54
C THR A 36 -3.85 12.97 4.37
N ASP A 37 -3.28 11.83 3.98
CA ASP A 37 -2.36 11.79 2.85
C ASP A 37 -3.12 12.15 1.55
N ASP A 38 -2.60 13.14 0.82
CA ASP A 38 -3.12 13.56 -0.48
C ASP A 38 -2.71 12.56 -1.56
N LEU A 39 -3.38 11.41 -1.55
CA LEU A 39 -3.15 10.35 -2.51
C LEU A 39 -3.94 10.65 -3.79
N PRO A 40 -3.27 10.69 -4.96
CA PRO A 40 -3.99 10.85 -6.22
C PRO A 40 -4.98 9.68 -6.38
N PRO A 41 -6.15 9.91 -7.00
CA PRO A 41 -7.08 8.84 -7.28
C PRO A 41 -6.40 7.76 -8.11
N LEU A 42 -6.77 6.50 -7.85
CA LEU A 42 -6.31 5.38 -8.67
C LEU A 42 -6.74 5.61 -10.11
N LEU A 43 -5.78 5.97 -10.98
CA LEU A 43 -6.03 6.21 -12.41
C LEU A 43 -6.45 4.92 -13.14
N THR A 44 -6.06 3.76 -12.59
CA THR A 44 -6.44 2.44 -13.10
C THR A 44 -6.31 1.39 -11.98
N SER A 45 -7.20 0.38 -11.99
CA SER A 45 -7.05 -0.84 -11.19
C SER A 45 -6.27 -1.94 -11.92
N ALA A 46 -5.85 -1.69 -13.17
CA ALA A 46 -5.06 -2.64 -13.94
C ALA A 46 -3.64 -2.68 -13.38
N TRP A 47 -3.24 -3.85 -12.90
CA TRP A 47 -1.86 -4.09 -12.53
C TRP A 47 -0.99 -4.20 -13.78
N PRO A 48 0.25 -3.67 -13.78
CA PRO A 48 1.16 -3.92 -14.88
C PRO A 48 1.36 -5.44 -15.03
N PRO A 49 1.54 -5.93 -16.26
CA PRO A 49 1.85 -7.33 -16.48
C PRO A 49 3.10 -7.72 -15.67
N CYS A 50 3.11 -8.93 -15.12
CA CYS A 50 4.23 -9.39 -14.33
C CYS A 50 5.49 -9.43 -15.20
N GLU A 51 6.51 -8.67 -14.82
CA GLU A 51 7.75 -8.57 -15.57
C GLU A 51 8.83 -9.58 -15.14
N CYS A 52 8.48 -10.56 -14.31
CA CYS A 52 9.45 -11.55 -13.86
C CYS A 52 9.86 -12.50 -15.00
N HIS A 53 11.03 -13.13 -14.87
CA HIS A 53 11.55 -14.08 -15.87
C HIS A 53 10.56 -15.20 -16.19
N GLN A 54 9.77 -15.65 -15.21
CA GLN A 54 8.79 -16.72 -15.40
C GLN A 54 7.58 -16.27 -16.23
N CYS A 55 7.12 -15.03 -16.05
CA CYS A 55 5.94 -14.51 -16.76
C CYS A 55 6.29 -13.88 -18.12
N ARG A 56 7.56 -13.53 -18.36
CA ARG A 56 8.04 -13.01 -19.65
C ARG A 56 8.46 -14.11 -20.64
N ALA A 57 8.61 -15.36 -20.19
CA ALA A 57 8.94 -16.48 -21.07
C ALA A 57 7.78 -16.75 -22.06
N PRO A 58 8.07 -17.07 -23.34
CA PRO A 58 7.05 -17.37 -24.35
C PRO A 58 6.30 -18.69 -24.08
#